data_AF-A7SPB7-F1
#
_entry.id   AF-A7SPB7-F1
#
_cell.length_a   1.000
_cell.length_b   1.000
_cell.length_c   1.000
_cell.angle_alpha   90.00
_cell.angle_beta   90.00
_cell.angle_gamma   90.00
#
_symmetry.space_group_name_H-M   'P 1'
#
loop_
_entity.id
_entity.type
_entity.pdbx_description
1 polymer ?
#
loop_
_entity_poly.entity_id
_entity_poly.type
_entity_poly.pdbx_seq_one_letter_code
_entity_poly.pdbx_strand_id
1 'polypeptide(L)'
;CNEHFTAPYGNITSPNYPGYYPRDTKCEWRITAPVDHVIRITFRTFQLPELPRCAGDYLELHDGIPSASHKSSVIGRFCGNYYPPVVESSANRMAVVFKS
;
A
#
# COMPACT_ATOMS: atom_id res chain seq x y z
N CYS A 1 -0.67 -11.38 -3.60
CA CYS A 1 -0.93 -9.94 -3.33
C CYS A 1 -1.93 -9.68 -2.20
N ASN A 2 -2.55 -10.70 -1.60
CA ASN A 2 -3.38 -10.55 -0.38
C ASN A 2 -2.65 -11.21 0.79
N GLU A 3 -1.51 -10.64 1.18
CA GLU A 3 -0.59 -11.26 2.14
C GLU A 3 -0.55 -10.48 3.46
N HIS A 4 -0.10 -11.16 4.51
CA HIS A 4 0.10 -10.57 5.82
C HIS A 4 1.58 -10.67 6.21
N PHE A 5 2.22 -9.52 6.41
CA PHE A 5 3.62 -9.41 6.81
C PHE A 5 3.74 -9.16 8.30
N THR A 6 4.60 -9.95 8.94
CA THR A 6 4.96 -9.82 10.36
C THR A 6 6.48 -9.79 10.58
N ALA A 7 7.27 -10.05 9.54
CA ALA A 7 8.72 -9.97 9.60
C ALA A 7 9.16 -8.49 9.74
N PRO A 8 10.32 -8.22 10.36
CA PRO A 8 10.83 -6.84 10.54
C PRO A 8 11.07 -6.07 9.23
N TYR A 9 11.30 -6.81 8.14
CA TYR A 9 11.49 -6.28 6.79
C TYR A 9 10.82 -7.19 5.77
N GLY A 10 10.42 -6.61 4.64
CA GLY A 10 9.81 -7.33 3.53
C GLY A 10 9.74 -6.46 2.28
N ASN A 11 9.42 -7.09 1.15
CA ASN A 11 9.18 -6.40 -0.10
C ASN A 11 7.77 -6.72 -0.59
N ILE A 12 7.06 -5.69 -1.05
CA ILE A 12 5.76 -5.80 -1.71
C ILE A 12 5.97 -5.47 -3.18
N THR A 13 5.42 -6.31 -4.05
CA THR A 13 5.42 -6.09 -5.49
C THR A 13 4.00 -6.19 -6.04
N SER A 14 3.69 -5.42 -7.08
CA SER A 14 2.46 -5.60 -7.83
C SER A 14 2.39 -7.01 -8.41
N PRO A 15 1.19 -7.56 -8.66
CA PRO A 15 1.05 -8.83 -9.38
C PRO A 15 1.83 -8.80 -10.69
N ASN A 16 2.52 -9.90 -10.99
CA ASN A 16 3.34 -10.10 -12.19
C ASN A 16 4.55 -9.17 -12.35
N TYR A 17 4.90 -8.34 -11.37
CA TYR A 17 6.10 -7.51 -11.44
C TYR A 17 7.34 -8.36 -11.83
N PRO A 18 8.17 -7.91 -12.80
CA PRO A 18 8.21 -6.57 -13.42
C PRO A 18 7.29 -6.38 -14.63
N GLY A 19 6.44 -7.35 -14.96
CA GLY A 19 5.42 -7.25 -16.00
C GLY A 19 4.19 -6.43 -15.58
N TYR A 20 3.21 -6.35 -16.47
CA TYR A 20 1.95 -5.64 -16.21
C TYR A 20 1.08 -6.38 -15.18
N TYR A 21 0.51 -5.61 -14.26
CA TYR A 21 -0.54 -6.12 -13.38
C TYR A 21 -1.83 -6.39 -14.20
N PRO A 22 -2.64 -7.39 -13.82
CA PRO A 22 -3.94 -7.65 -14.46
C PRO A 22 -4.91 -6.48 -14.23
N ARG A 23 -5.87 -6.28 -15.15
CA ARG A 23 -6.97 -5.33 -14.94
C ARG A 23 -7.92 -5.80 -13.84
N ASP A 24 -8.69 -4.87 -13.28
CA ASP A 24 -9.67 -5.13 -12.22
C ASP A 24 -9.06 -5.83 -11.00
N THR A 25 -7.76 -5.63 -10.77
CA THR A 25 -7.03 -6.21 -9.66
C THR A 25 -7.37 -5.45 -8.39
N LYS A 26 -7.65 -6.19 -7.32
CA LYS A 26 -7.68 -5.66 -5.96
C LYS A 26 -6.75 -6.46 -5.06
N CYS A 27 -5.73 -5.81 -4.54
CA CYS A 27 -4.76 -6.38 -3.62
C CYS A 27 -4.78 -5.62 -2.30
N GLU A 28 -4.68 -6.35 -1.20
CA GLU A 28 -4.52 -5.80 0.15
C GLU A 28 -3.38 -6.52 0.85
N TRP A 29 -2.29 -5.80 1.11
CA TRP A 29 -1.23 -6.28 1.98
C TRP A 29 -1.41 -5.68 3.36
N ARG A 30 -1.42 -6.56 4.36
CA ARG A 30 -1.53 -6.18 5.76
C ARG A 30 -0.15 -6.30 6.39
N ILE A 31 0.23 -5.32 7.20
CA ILE A 31 1.54 -5.32 7.86
C ILE A 31 1.30 -5.11 9.35
N THR A 32 1.83 -6.01 10.17
CA THR A 32 1.80 -5.91 11.63
C THR A 32 3.22 -6.01 12.16
N ALA A 33 3.74 -4.91 12.69
CA ALA A 33 4.99 -4.87 13.45
C ALA A 33 4.73 -5.21 14.93
N PRO A 34 5.79 -5.50 15.72
CA PRO A 34 5.69 -5.57 17.17
C PRO A 34 5.10 -4.28 17.76
N VAL A 35 4.52 -4.40 18.96
CA VAL A 35 4.01 -3.23 19.71
C VAL A 35 5.15 -2.21 19.90
N ASP A 36 4.80 -0.93 19.97
CA ASP A 36 5.72 0.22 20.10
C ASP A 36 6.67 0.44 18.91
N HIS A 37 6.39 -0.18 17.76
CA HIS A 37 7.10 0.08 16.50
C HIS A 37 6.18 0.78 15.50
N VAL A 38 6.79 1.46 14.53
CA VAL A 38 6.13 2.03 13.36
C VAL A 38 6.56 1.29 12.08
N ILE A 39 5.74 1.37 11.04
CA ILE A 39 6.01 0.75 9.74
C ILE A 39 6.39 1.85 8.77
N ARG A 40 7.55 1.69 8.13
CA ARG A 40 8.08 2.63 7.13
C ARG A 40 8.06 2.00 5.74
N ILE A 41 7.37 2.65 4.79
CA ILE A 41 7.30 2.25 3.38
C ILE A 41 8.19 3.16 2.53
N THR A 42 8.99 2.52 1.68
CA THR A 42 9.84 3.18 0.69
C THR A 42 9.59 2.58 -0.69
N PHE A 43 9.49 3.43 -1.72
CA PHE A 43 9.19 3.00 -3.08
C PHE A 43 10.47 2.82 -3.89
N ARG A 44 10.71 1.60 -4.38
CA ARG A 44 11.83 1.30 -5.30
C ARG A 44 11.44 1.46 -6.77
N THR A 45 10.19 1.20 -7.10
CA THR A 45 9.61 1.38 -8.44
C THR A 45 8.16 1.78 -8.24
N PHE A 46 7.70 2.77 -9.00
CA PHE A 46 6.31 3.19 -8.98
C PHE A 46 5.89 3.73 -10.34
N GLN A 47 4.91 3.08 -10.96
CA GLN A 47 4.37 3.48 -12.25
C GLN A 47 2.92 3.01 -12.37
N LEU A 48 1.99 3.95 -12.30
CA LEU A 48 0.56 3.75 -12.52
C LEU A 48 0.06 4.82 -13.51
N PRO A 49 -1.07 4.58 -14.21
CA PRO A 49 -1.76 5.61 -14.97
C PRO A 49 -2.06 6.84 -14.12
N GLU A 50 -1.78 8.03 -14.65
CA GLU A 50 -2.09 9.30 -13.98
C GLU A 50 -3.48 9.78 -14.42
N LEU A 51 -4.40 9.88 -13.46
CA LEU A 51 -5.71 10.51 -13.64
C LEU A 51 -5.97 11.49 -12.50
N PRO A 52 -6.78 12.55 -12.73
CA PRO A 52 -7.13 13.51 -11.67
C PRO A 52 -7.63 12.80 -10.42
N ARG A 53 -7.04 13.13 -9.27
CA ARG A 53 -7.36 12.54 -7.96
C ARG A 53 -7.19 11.01 -7.87
N CYS A 54 -6.38 10.43 -8.76
CA CYS A 54 -6.18 8.98 -8.86
C CYS A 54 -7.50 8.21 -8.96
N ALA A 55 -8.36 8.65 -9.87
CA ALA A 55 -9.69 8.06 -10.08
C ALA A 55 -9.66 6.72 -10.83
N GLY A 56 -8.56 6.38 -11.51
CA GLY A 56 -8.33 5.05 -12.10
C GLY A 56 -7.54 4.16 -11.16
N ASP A 57 -6.43 3.63 -11.64
CA ASP A 57 -5.54 2.77 -10.87
C ASP A 57 -4.82 3.57 -9.77
N TYR A 58 -4.73 3.01 -8.58
CA TYR A 58 -4.08 3.67 -7.45
C TYR A 58 -3.48 2.69 -6.46
N LEU A 59 -2.52 3.21 -5.72
CA LEU A 59 -2.04 2.65 -4.47
C LEU A 59 -2.48 3.55 -3.32
N GLU A 60 -3.12 2.97 -2.31
CA GLU A 60 -3.58 3.66 -1.10
C GLU A 60 -2.88 3.07 0.12
N LEU A 61 -2.34 3.94 0.97
CA LEU A 61 -1.71 3.56 2.24
C LEU A 61 -2.64 3.97 3.38
N HIS A 62 -2.90 3.02 4.28
CA HIS A 62 -3.76 3.22 5.45
C HIS A 62 -2.97 3.11 6.75
N ASP A 63 -3.21 4.05 7.65
CA ASP A 63 -2.68 4.06 9.00
C ASP A 63 -3.53 3.15 9.90
N GLY A 64 -3.13 1.89 9.98
CA GLY A 64 -3.91 0.80 10.55
C GLY A 64 -4.50 -0.14 9.50
N ILE A 65 -5.05 -1.25 9.98
CA ILE A 65 -5.68 -2.28 9.14
C ILE A 65 -7.21 -2.09 9.21
N PRO A 66 -7.89 -1.71 8.11
CA PRO A 66 -9.33 -1.55 8.12
C PRO A 66 -10.05 -2.89 8.37
N SER A 67 -11.22 -2.80 9.03
CA SER A 67 -12.12 -3.91 9.31
C SER A 67 -13.58 -3.47 9.18
N ALA A 68 -14.52 -4.42 9.26
CA ALA A 68 -15.95 -4.11 9.22
C ALA A 68 -16.40 -3.17 10.36
N SER A 69 -15.71 -3.20 11.51
CA SER A 69 -16.03 -2.40 12.69
C SER A 69 -15.10 -1.19 12.89
N HIS A 70 -14.03 -1.08 12.11
CA HIS A 70 -13.02 -0.03 12.29
C HIS A 70 -12.50 0.48 10.95
N LYS A 71 -12.65 1.78 10.71
CA LYS A 71 -12.04 2.46 9.56
C LYS A 71 -10.67 2.95 9.97
N SER A 72 -9.64 2.60 9.20
CA SER A 72 -8.31 3.20 9.31
C SER A 72 -8.25 4.51 8.53
N SER A 73 -7.42 5.44 8.99
CA SER A 73 -7.17 6.71 8.30
C SER A 73 -6.36 6.46 7.03
N VAL A 74 -6.66 7.18 5.95
CA VAL A 74 -5.85 7.14 4.73
C VAL A 74 -4.68 8.09 4.89
N ILE A 75 -3.46 7.58 4.77
CA ILE A 75 -2.24 8.40 4.77
C ILE A 75 -2.09 9.11 3.44
N GLY A 76 -2.35 8.38 2.35
CA GLY A 76 -2.30 8.93 1.00
C GLY A 76 -2.77 7.95 -0.06
N ARG A 77 -3.22 8.52 -1.17
CA ARG A 77 -3.53 7.81 -2.41
C ARG A 77 -2.60 8.32 -3.50
N PHE A 78 -1.96 7.39 -4.21
CA PHE A 78 -0.88 7.66 -5.15
C PHE A 78 -1.17 7.00 -6.50
N CYS A 79 -0.82 7.70 -7.58
CA CYS A 79 -0.87 7.25 -8.97
C CYS A 79 0.14 8.08 -9.79
N GLY A 80 0.29 7.76 -11.08
CA GLY A 80 1.31 8.38 -11.94
C GLY A 80 2.67 7.70 -11.85
N ASN A 81 3.70 8.41 -12.31
CA ASN A 81 5.08 7.91 -12.41
C ASN A 81 6.08 8.66 -11.51
N TYR A 82 5.58 9.54 -10.64
CA TYR A 82 6.39 10.17 -9.60
C TYR A 82 6.51 9.24 -8.39
N TYR A 83 7.71 9.09 -7.86
CA TYR A 83 7.94 8.30 -6.66
C TYR A 83 7.18 8.94 -5.48
N PRO A 84 6.27 8.19 -4.81
CA PRO A 84 5.64 8.68 -3.61
C PRO A 84 6.70 8.95 -2.53
N PRO A 85 6.42 9.87 -1.59
CA PRO A 85 7.31 10.12 -0.47
C PRO A 85 7.47 8.88 0.41
N VAL A 86 8.51 8.87 1.24
CA VAL A 86 8.61 7.88 2.32
C VAL A 86 7.42 8.10 3.27
N VAL A 87 6.74 7.01 3.60
CA VAL A 87 5.56 7.05 4.46
C VAL A 87 5.80 6.22 5.72
N GLU A 88 5.39 6.76 6.86
CA GLU A 88 5.43 6.10 8.16
C GLU A 88 4.01 6.02 8.74
N SER A 89 3.66 4.89 9.37
CA SER A 89 2.43 4.78 10.16
C SER A 89 2.58 5.46 11.52
N SER A 90 1.46 5.78 12.16
CA SER A 90 1.43 6.26 13.55
C SER A 90 1.64 5.15 14.58
N ALA A 91 1.39 3.89 14.19
CA ALA A 91 1.46 2.73 15.08
C ALA A 91 1.97 1.48 14.34
N ASN A 92 1.85 0.32 14.98
CA ASN A 92 2.43 -0.94 14.51
C ASN A 92 1.61 -1.67 13.45
N ARG A 93 0.61 -1.03 12.83
CA ARG A 93 -0.27 -1.65 11.84
C ARG A 93 -0.45 -0.72 10.64
N MET A 94 -0.34 -1.28 9.45
CA MET A 94 -0.55 -0.57 8.18
C MET A 94 -1.22 -1.51 7.18
N ALA A 95 -2.05 -0.95 6.30
CA ALA A 95 -2.52 -1.67 5.11
C ALA A 95 -2.10 -0.92 3.85
N VAL A 96 -1.66 -1.70 2.85
CA VAL A 96 -1.34 -1.23 1.50
C VAL A 96 -2.40 -1.81 0.57
N VAL A 97 -3.15 -0.95 -0.10
CA VAL A 97 -4.23 -1.35 -1.00
C VAL A 97 -3.91 -0.90 -2.41
N PHE A 98 -3.85 -1.85 -3.33
CA PHE A 98 -3.72 -1.56 -4.76
C PHE A 98 -5.03 -1.88 -5.48
N LYS A 99 -5.48 -0.97 -6.34
CA LYS A 99 -6.58 -1.21 -7.28
C LYS A 99 -6.21 -0.78 -8.69
N SER A 100 -6.64 -1.58 -9.66
CA SER A 100 -6.65 -1.26 -11.09
C SER A 100 -8.05 -1.41 -11.69
#